data_AF-A0A7S3BNC5-F1
#
_entry.id   AF-A0A7S3BNC5-F1
#
_cell.length_a   1.000
_cell.length_b   1.000
_cell.length_c   1.000
_cell.angle_alpha   90.00
_cell.angle_beta   90.00
_cell.angle_gamma   90.00
#
_symmetry.space_group_name_H-M   'P 1'
#
loop_
_entity.id
_entity.type
_entity.pdbx_description
1 polymer ?
#
loop_
_entity_poly.entity_id
_entity_poly.type
_entity_poly.pdbx_seq_one_letter_code
_entity_poly.pdbx_strand_id
1 'polypeptide(L)'
;AVETERVAKALAMEVVGLLSESLRGRITAGEKVVHLHRPAADADFVKALASALDDTLVAEQGLLLVTVGEGLTDGTFTLAGPPDLVDKASAGVAAALDGRGGGKGGRFQGKCKQLGAAGSAVAAAGNALA
;
A
#
# COMPACT_ATOMS: atom_id res chain seq x y z
N ALA A 1 16.84 25.18 -4.27
CA ALA A 1 16.85 23.73 -4.55
C ALA A 1 16.77 22.94 -3.24
N VAL A 2 17.81 22.98 -2.39
CA VAL A 2 17.86 22.23 -1.13
C VAL A 2 16.71 22.58 -0.17
N GLU A 3 16.40 23.86 0.00
CA GLU A 3 15.29 24.29 0.87
C GLU A 3 13.92 23.84 0.33
N THR A 4 13.73 23.91 -0.98
CA THR A 4 12.49 23.47 -1.65
C THR A 4 12.27 21.97 -1.48
N GLU A 5 13.33 21.17 -1.61
CA GLU A 5 13.27 19.72 -1.40
C GLU A 5 12.99 19.36 0.07
N ARG A 6 13.61 20.08 1.01
CA ARG A 6 13.35 19.92 2.45
C ARG A 6 11.89 20.22 2.80
N VAL A 7 11.35 21.32 2.28
CA VAL A 7 9.95 21.69 2.48
C VAL A 7 9.01 20.66 1.84
N ALA A 8 9.32 20.18 0.62
CA ALA A 8 8.54 19.14 -0.04
C ALA A 8 8.52 17.83 0.77
N LYS A 9 9.65 17.43 1.36
CA LYS A 9 9.73 16.25 2.23
C LYS A 9 8.93 16.44 3.52
N ALA A 10 8.98 17.62 4.14
CA ALA A 10 8.18 17.92 5.32
C ALA A 10 6.67 17.83 5.01
N LEU A 11 6.22 18.45 3.91
CA LEU A 11 4.84 18.38 3.44
C LEU A 11 4.42 16.95 3.12
N ALA A 12 5.30 16.14 2.51
CA ALA A 12 5.03 14.73 2.25
C ALA A 12 4.77 13.95 3.55
N MET A 13 5.45 14.30 4.65
CA MET A 13 5.25 13.66 5.95
C MET A 13 3.97 14.12 6.66
N GLU A 14 3.60 15.38 6.51
CA GLU A 14 2.27 15.85 6.96
C GLU A 14 1.15 15.10 6.22
N VAL A 15 1.30 14.92 4.90
CA VAL A 15 0.35 14.13 4.09
C VAL A 15 0.30 12.67 4.57
N VAL A 16 1.44 12.05 4.91
CA VAL A 16 1.43 10.71 5.52
C VAL A 16 0.63 10.69 6.81
N GLY A 17 0.80 11.69 7.69
CA GLY A 17 0.04 11.79 8.93
C GLY A 17 -1.47 11.78 8.67
N LEU A 18 -1.94 12.69 7.82
CA LEU A 18 -3.36 12.82 7.46
C LEU A 18 -3.93 11.57 6.80
N LEU A 19 -3.19 10.98 5.85
CA LEU A 19 -3.62 9.75 5.18
C LEU A 19 -3.65 8.55 6.12
N SER A 20 -2.68 8.44 7.04
CA SER A 20 -2.63 7.36 8.01
C SER A 20 -3.82 7.43 8.97
N GLU A 21 -4.25 8.63 9.38
CA GLU A 21 -5.43 8.81 10.23
C GLU A 21 -6.70 8.42 9.47
N SER A 22 -6.85 8.89 8.22
CA SER A 22 -7.99 8.54 7.37
C SER A 22 -8.09 7.04 7.10
N LEU A 23 -6.98 6.39 6.74
CA LEU A 23 -6.93 4.96 6.48
C LEU A 23 -7.16 4.15 7.76
N ARG A 24 -6.61 4.58 8.89
CA ARG A 24 -6.87 3.96 10.19
C ARG A 24 -8.35 3.95 10.51
N GLY A 25 -9.03 5.08 10.33
CA GLY A 25 -10.48 5.18 10.54
C GLY A 25 -11.28 4.16 9.71
N ARG A 26 -10.90 3.98 8.44
CA ARG A 26 -11.51 2.97 7.55
C ARG A 26 -11.27 1.54 8.02
N ILE A 27 -10.04 1.22 8.40
CA ILE A 27 -9.68 -0.12 8.91
C ILE A 27 -10.47 -0.42 10.18
N THR A 28 -10.52 0.52 11.13
CA THR A 28 -11.29 0.37 12.38
C THR A 28 -12.81 0.32 12.17
N ALA A 29 -13.30 0.87 11.06
CA ALA A 29 -14.70 0.73 10.66
C ALA A 29 -15.03 -0.63 10.03
N GLY A 30 -14.05 -1.53 9.92
CA GLY A 30 -14.20 -2.90 9.44
C GLY A 30 -13.71 -3.13 8.00
N GLU A 31 -13.12 -2.14 7.34
CA GLU A 31 -12.57 -2.33 6.00
C GLU A 31 -11.28 -3.16 6.06
N LYS A 32 -11.37 -4.42 5.60
CA LYS A 32 -10.26 -5.39 5.70
C LYS A 32 -9.12 -5.15 4.73
N VAL A 33 -9.38 -4.53 3.59
CA VAL A 33 -8.35 -4.18 2.61
C VAL A 33 -8.53 -2.72 2.22
N VAL A 34 -7.60 -1.87 2.64
CA VAL A 34 -7.58 -0.47 2.23
C VAL A 34 -6.58 -0.26 1.11
N HIS A 35 -6.96 0.56 0.13
CA HIS A 35 -6.11 0.91 -1.01
C HIS A 35 -5.83 2.40 -1.08
N LEU A 36 -4.58 2.73 -1.41
CA LEU A 36 -4.14 4.06 -1.75
C LEU A 36 -3.38 4.04 -3.08
N HIS A 37 -3.83 4.88 -4.02
CA HIS A 37 -3.04 5.20 -5.21
C HIS A 37 -2.40 6.58 -5.07
N ARG A 38 -1.08 6.66 -5.28
CA ARG A 38 -0.33 7.92 -5.21
C ARG A 38 0.69 7.98 -6.35
N PRO A 39 0.40 8.71 -7.45
CA PRO A 39 1.23 8.68 -8.65
C PRO A 39 2.69 9.07 -8.42
N ALA A 40 2.93 10.10 -7.59
CA ALA A 40 4.24 10.70 -7.35
C ALA A 40 4.82 10.38 -5.96
N ALA A 41 4.39 9.29 -5.31
CA ALA A 41 5.00 8.87 -4.06
C ALA A 41 6.39 8.28 -4.30
N ASP A 42 7.34 8.57 -3.41
CA ASP A 42 8.62 7.88 -3.36
C ASP A 42 8.56 6.69 -2.38
N ALA A 43 9.66 5.93 -2.32
CA ALA A 43 9.76 4.78 -1.43
C ALA A 43 9.71 5.17 0.06
N ASP A 44 10.23 6.35 0.41
CA ASP A 44 10.22 6.85 1.80
C ASP A 44 8.79 7.12 2.26
N PHE A 45 7.98 7.77 1.42
CA PHE A 45 6.57 8.04 1.67
C PHE A 45 5.78 6.75 1.86
N VAL A 46 5.92 5.79 0.94
CA VAL A 46 5.20 4.51 1.01
C VAL A 46 5.62 3.73 2.26
N LYS A 47 6.91 3.73 2.59
CA LYS A 47 7.43 3.07 3.79
C LYS A 47 6.90 3.72 5.06
N ALA A 48 6.90 5.05 5.13
CA ALA A 48 6.41 5.80 6.28
C ALA A 48 4.90 5.58 6.49
N LEU A 49 4.12 5.59 5.41
CA LEU A 49 2.68 5.33 5.47
C LEU A 49 2.37 3.91 5.95
N ALA A 50 3.04 2.91 5.38
CA ALA A 50 2.88 1.52 5.84
C ALA A 50 3.24 1.39 7.32
N SER A 51 4.38 1.96 7.73
CA SER A 51 4.82 1.94 9.14
C SER A 51 3.86 2.64 10.09
N ALA A 52 3.24 3.74 9.69
CA ALA A 52 2.25 4.43 10.50
C ALA A 52 0.99 3.58 10.77
N LEU A 53 0.72 2.60 9.92
CA LEU A 53 -0.45 1.74 9.98
C LEU A 53 -0.15 0.32 10.50
N ASP A 54 1.11 -0.07 10.67
CA ASP A 54 1.53 -1.43 11.05
C ASP A 54 0.72 -1.97 12.25
N ASP A 55 0.65 -1.22 13.36
CA ASP A 55 -0.09 -1.63 14.57
C ASP A 55 -1.59 -1.82 14.33
N THR A 56 -2.20 -0.96 13.50
CA THR A 56 -3.65 -1.07 13.18
C THR A 56 -3.91 -2.24 12.24
N LEU A 57 -3.06 -2.45 11.24
CA LEU A 57 -3.18 -3.58 10.32
C LEU A 57 -3.06 -4.91 11.07
N VAL A 58 -2.17 -4.97 12.08
CA VAL A 58 -2.04 -6.14 12.96
C VAL A 58 -3.25 -6.31 13.89
N ALA A 59 -3.68 -5.26 14.57
CA ALA A 59 -4.82 -5.34 15.50
C ALA A 59 -6.13 -5.74 14.80
N GLU A 60 -6.40 -5.15 13.63
CA GLU A 60 -7.65 -5.33 12.90
C GLU A 60 -7.60 -6.45 11.85
N GLN A 61 -6.46 -7.15 11.75
CA GLN A 61 -6.21 -8.20 10.76
C GLN A 61 -6.53 -7.71 9.34
N GLY A 62 -5.98 -6.54 9.01
CA GLY A 62 -6.21 -5.82 7.75
C GLY A 62 -4.98 -5.78 6.84
N LEU A 63 -5.21 -5.44 5.57
CA LEU A 63 -4.19 -5.25 4.56
C LEU A 63 -4.24 -3.82 3.99
N LEU A 64 -3.06 -3.26 3.71
CA LEU A 64 -2.88 -2.02 2.98
C LEU A 64 -2.25 -2.35 1.62
N LEU A 65 -2.89 -1.91 0.54
CA LEU A 65 -2.31 -1.88 -0.79
C LEU A 65 -1.99 -0.44 -1.18
N VAL A 66 -0.72 -0.13 -1.43
CA VAL A 66 -0.28 1.13 -2.01
C VAL A 66 0.17 0.89 -3.44
N THR A 67 -0.27 1.75 -4.36
CA THR A 67 0.14 1.72 -5.78
C THR A 67 0.69 3.07 -6.18
N VAL A 68 1.76 3.07 -6.96
CA VAL A 68 2.51 4.25 -7.38
C VAL A 68 2.84 4.15 -8.85
N GLY A 69 2.81 5.27 -9.55
CA GLY A 69 3.06 5.36 -10.99
C GLY A 69 1.98 6.16 -11.68
N GLU A 70 2.32 6.67 -12.85
CA GLU A 70 1.42 7.49 -13.65
C GLU A 70 0.68 6.62 -14.67
N GLY A 71 -0.60 6.92 -14.89
CA GLY A 71 -1.43 6.18 -15.83
C GLY A 71 -1.93 4.84 -15.30
N LEU A 72 -2.19 3.90 -16.22
CA LEU A 72 -2.87 2.63 -15.94
C LEU A 72 -1.97 1.39 -16.13
N THR A 73 -0.71 1.60 -16.51
CA THR A 73 0.18 0.53 -16.93
C THR A 73 1.28 0.31 -15.90
N ASP A 74 2.47 0.84 -16.16
CA ASP A 74 3.68 0.58 -15.39
C ASP A 74 3.68 1.35 -14.07
N GLY A 75 4.01 0.63 -13.01
CA GLY A 75 4.08 1.22 -11.67
C GLY A 75 4.78 0.32 -10.67
N THR A 76 4.73 0.74 -9.41
CA THR A 76 5.09 -0.08 -8.27
C THR A 76 3.91 -0.26 -7.34
N PHE A 77 3.97 -1.33 -6.57
CA PHE A 77 2.97 -1.59 -5.55
C PHE A 77 3.65 -2.11 -4.28
N THR A 78 2.99 -1.86 -3.15
CA THR A 78 3.37 -2.35 -1.83
C THR A 78 2.12 -2.86 -1.12
N LEU A 79 2.13 -4.13 -0.77
CA LEU A 79 1.17 -4.77 0.12
C LEU A 79 1.79 -4.85 1.52
N ALA A 80 1.07 -4.36 2.53
CA ALA A 80 1.51 -4.37 3.93
C ALA A 80 0.39 -4.88 4.86
N GLY A 81 0.78 -5.56 5.93
CA GLY A 81 -0.11 -6.07 6.97
C GLY A 81 0.50 -7.23 7.74
N PRO A 82 -0.30 -8.04 8.45
CA PRO A 82 0.20 -9.23 9.15
C PRO A 82 0.92 -10.19 8.20
N PRO A 83 2.07 -10.76 8.59
CA PRO A 83 2.85 -11.68 7.73
C PRO A 83 2.00 -12.79 7.10
N ASP A 84 1.17 -13.47 7.89
CA ASP A 84 0.34 -14.56 7.42
C ASP A 84 -0.69 -14.14 6.37
N LEU A 85 -1.22 -12.90 6.49
CA LEU A 85 -2.20 -12.38 5.54
C LEU A 85 -1.53 -11.90 4.26
N VAL A 86 -0.36 -11.27 4.37
CA VAL A 86 0.44 -10.84 3.22
C VAL A 86 0.90 -12.05 2.42
N ASP A 87 1.35 -13.12 3.07
CA ASP A 87 1.78 -14.34 2.39
C ASP A 87 0.61 -14.98 1.60
N LYS A 88 -0.59 -15.01 2.17
CA LYS A 88 -1.81 -15.50 1.49
C LYS A 88 -2.24 -14.61 0.32
N ALA A 89 -2.22 -13.29 0.49
CA ALA A 89 -2.74 -12.34 -0.49
C ALA A 89 -1.74 -11.98 -1.61
N SER A 90 -0.44 -12.06 -1.34
CA SER A 90 0.63 -11.58 -2.22
C SER A 90 0.57 -12.12 -3.65
N ALA A 91 0.34 -13.42 -3.82
CA ALA A 91 0.27 -14.06 -5.12
C ALA A 91 -0.93 -13.57 -5.95
N GLY A 92 -2.11 -13.40 -5.33
CA GLY A 92 -3.30 -12.87 -5.99
C GLY A 92 -3.16 -11.41 -6.40
N VAL A 93 -2.58 -10.59 -5.51
CA VAL A 93 -2.27 -9.17 -5.80
C VAL A 93 -1.27 -9.05 -6.94
N ALA A 94 -0.18 -9.83 -6.90
CA ALA A 94 0.83 -9.83 -7.97
C ALA A 94 0.22 -10.24 -9.31
N ALA A 95 -0.59 -11.30 -9.35
CA ALA A 95 -1.22 -11.76 -10.56
C ALA A 95 -2.18 -10.71 -11.15
N ALA A 96 -3.01 -10.06 -10.31
CA ALA A 96 -3.96 -9.04 -10.76
C ALA A 96 -3.26 -7.82 -11.39
N LEU A 97 -2.11 -7.42 -10.86
CA LEU A 97 -1.37 -6.26 -11.33
C LEU A 97 -0.38 -6.56 -12.48
N ASP A 98 -0.34 -7.80 -12.99
CA ASP A 98 0.77 -8.31 -13.84
C ASP A 98 2.13 -7.92 -13.23
N GLY A 99 2.24 -8.18 -11.92
CA GLY A 99 3.28 -7.69 -11.06
C GLY A 99 4.28 -8.77 -10.66
N ARG A 100 5.53 -8.33 -10.42
CA ARG A 100 6.59 -9.16 -9.85
C ARG A 100 7.22 -8.41 -8.70
N GLY A 101 7.35 -9.12 -7.59
CA GLY A 101 7.81 -8.55 -6.34
C GLY A 101 8.30 -9.59 -5.37
N GLY A 102 8.67 -9.11 -4.19
CA GLY A 102 9.10 -9.91 -3.07
C GLY A 102 9.05 -9.08 -1.80
N GLY A 103 9.24 -9.74 -0.67
CA GLY A 103 9.31 -9.07 0.61
C GLY A 103 9.29 -10.08 1.74
N LYS A 104 9.38 -9.58 2.97
CA LYS A 104 9.43 -10.36 4.20
C LYS A 104 8.77 -9.55 5.32
N GLY A 105 8.29 -10.25 6.37
CA GLY A 105 7.84 -9.63 7.60
C GLY A 105 6.61 -8.75 7.43
N GLY A 106 5.58 -9.23 6.72
CA GLY A 106 4.34 -8.47 6.55
C GLY A 106 4.42 -7.38 5.48
N ARG A 107 5.40 -7.44 4.59
CA ARG A 107 5.51 -6.57 3.42
C ARG A 107 5.82 -7.37 2.17
N PHE A 108 5.13 -7.05 1.09
CA PHE A 108 5.36 -7.58 -0.24
C PHE A 108 5.31 -6.43 -1.25
N GLN A 109 6.38 -6.20 -1.99
CA GLN A 109 6.49 -5.04 -2.87
C GLN A 109 7.10 -5.42 -4.21
N GLY A 110 6.72 -4.71 -5.26
CA GLY A 110 7.12 -5.08 -6.61
C GLY A 110 6.82 -4.03 -7.65
N LYS A 111 7.22 -4.36 -8.88
CA LYS A 111 6.80 -3.63 -10.09
C LYS A 111 5.56 -4.28 -10.66
N CYS A 112 4.71 -3.50 -11.30
CA CYS A 112 3.50 -3.95 -11.97
C CYS A 112 3.37 -3.29 -13.35
N LYS A 113 2.58 -3.93 -14.22
CA LYS A 113 2.31 -3.47 -15.59
C LYS A 113 0.84 -3.13 -15.83
N GLN A 114 -0.02 -3.39 -14.84
CA GLN A 114 -1.46 -3.15 -14.88
C GLN A 114 -1.90 -2.38 -13.63
N LEU A 115 -1.42 -1.15 -13.44
CA LEU A 115 -1.90 -0.26 -12.37
C LEU A 115 -3.42 -0.06 -12.40
N GLY A 116 -4.03 -0.04 -13.59
CA GLY A 116 -5.47 0.07 -13.76
C GLY A 116 -6.26 -1.10 -13.16
N ALA A 117 -5.60 -2.23 -12.90
CA ALA A 117 -6.17 -3.41 -12.25
C ALA A 117 -6.11 -3.34 -10.71
N ALA A 118 -5.81 -2.18 -10.12
CA ALA A 118 -5.76 -2.02 -8.66
C ALA A 118 -7.04 -2.48 -7.95
N GLY A 119 -8.23 -2.24 -8.53
CA GLY A 119 -9.48 -2.74 -7.97
C GLY A 119 -9.56 -4.27 -7.92
N SER A 120 -9.08 -4.94 -8.98
CA SER A 120 -8.96 -6.41 -9.01
C SER A 120 -7.93 -6.92 -8.00
N ALA A 121 -6.85 -6.18 -7.78
CA ALA A 121 -5.85 -6.52 -6.77
C ALA A 121 -6.40 -6.40 -5.35
N VAL A 122 -7.19 -5.36 -5.06
CA VAL A 122 -7.92 -5.22 -3.78
C VAL A 122 -8.89 -6.37 -3.57
N ALA A 123 -9.66 -6.74 -4.60
CA ALA A 123 -10.57 -7.87 -4.52
C ALA A 123 -9.83 -9.19 -4.29
N ALA A 124 -8.69 -9.40 -4.97
CA ALA A 124 -7.86 -10.59 -4.79
C ALA A 124 -7.30 -10.68 -3.36
N ALA A 125 -6.85 -9.55 -2.80
CA ALA A 125 -6.44 -9.49 -1.39
C ALA A 125 -7.60 -9.80 -0.45
N GLY A 126 -8.79 -9.23 -0.69
CA GLY A 126 -9.98 -9.47 0.13
C GLY A 126 -10.43 -10.92 0.12
N ASN A 127 -10.40 -11.57 -1.04
CA ASN A 127 -10.73 -13.00 -1.17
C ASN A 127 -9.76 -13.92 -0.42
N ALA A 128 -8.50 -13.49 -0.23
CA ALA A 128 -7.52 -14.24 0.55
C ALA A 128 -7.72 -14.13 2.07
N LEU A 129 -8.57 -13.19 2.51
CA LEU A 129 -8.94 -12.97 3.92
C LEU A 129 -10.26 -13.64 4.31
N ALA A 130 -11.05 -14.11 3.34
CA ALA A 130 -12.30 -14.85 3.54
C ALA A 130 -12.02 -16.33 3.86
#